data_AF-A0A7T5R840-F1
#
_entry.id   AF-A0A7T5R840-F1
#
_cell.length_a   1.000
_cell.length_b   1.000
_cell.length_c   1.000
_cell.angle_alpha   90.00
_cell.angle_beta   90.00
_cell.angle_gamma   90.00
#
_symmetry.space_group_name_H-M   'P 1'
#
loop_
_entity.id
_entity.type
_entity.pdbx_description
1 polymer ?
#
loop_
_entity_poly.entity_id
_entity_poly.type
_entity_poly.pdbx_seq_one_letter_code
_entity_poly.pdbx_strand_id
1 'polypeptide(L)' 'MTSKDFAKIYKQLKVKPAKWQKALKHNKPKEKKFGIGSRKCGRCGRYGAHIQKYGLGLCRQCFREIAEKVGFKKYR' A
#
# COMPACT_ATOMS: atom_id res chain seq x y z
N MET A 1 12.60 -5.86 -1.35
CA MET A 1 13.82 -5.08 -1.59
C MET A 1 13.41 -3.67 -1.97
N THR A 2 13.58 -2.73 -1.04
CA THR A 2 13.01 -1.38 -1.05
C THR A 2 13.60 -0.53 -2.17
N SER A 3 12.92 -0.47 -3.31
CA SER A 3 13.22 0.47 -4.38
C SER A 3 12.86 1.89 -3.90
N LYS A 4 13.86 2.59 -3.36
CA LYS A 4 13.86 4.06 -3.22
C LYS A 4 12.68 4.62 -2.40
N ASP A 5 12.61 4.28 -1.12
CA ASP A 5 11.71 4.98 -0.19
C ASP A 5 11.99 6.49 -0.20
N PHE A 6 11.00 7.30 -0.56
CA PHE A 6 11.13 8.76 -0.60
C PHE A 6 11.57 9.34 0.76
N ALA A 7 11.27 8.64 1.86
CA ALA A 7 11.73 8.96 3.21
C ALA A 7 13.26 8.91 3.36
N LYS A 8 13.96 8.00 2.67
CA LYS A 8 15.43 7.95 2.67
C LYS A 8 16.03 9.12 1.90
N ILE A 9 15.41 9.49 0.78
CA ILE A 9 15.79 10.67 -0.03
C ILE A 9 15.62 11.96 0.77
N TYR A 10 14.52 12.09 1.53
CA TYR A 10 14.27 13.24 2.40
C TYR A 10 15.39 13.43 3.43
N LYS A 11 15.79 12.36 4.13
CA LYS A 11 16.88 12.44 5.14
C LYS A 11 18.20 12.96 4.55
N GLN A 12 18.49 12.61 3.30
CA GLN A 12 19.72 13.04 2.61
C GLN A 12 19.63 14.48 2.06
N LEU A 13 18.48 14.86 1.50
CA LEU A 13 18.33 16.13 0.76
C LEU A 13 17.82 17.30 1.59
N LYS A 14 17.33 17.09 2.83
CA LYS A 14 16.81 18.18 3.69
C LYS A 14 17.79 19.33 3.93
N VAL A 15 19.10 19.05 3.92
CA VAL A 15 20.18 20.04 4.16
C VAL A 15 20.42 20.93 2.93
N LYS A 16 19.94 20.53 1.74
CA LYS A 16 20.16 21.23 0.46
C LYS A 16 18.83 21.67 -0.15
N PRO A 17 18.34 22.89 0.15
CA PRO A 17 16.96 23.30 -0.15
C PRO A 17 16.64 23.28 -1.65
N ALA A 18 17.55 23.77 -2.51
CA ALA A 18 17.34 23.77 -3.96
C ALA A 18 17.19 22.35 -4.55
N LYS A 19 17.95 21.37 -4.05
CA LYS A 19 17.86 19.97 -4.50
C LYS A 19 16.59 19.29 -3.99
N TRP A 20 16.17 19.63 -2.76
CA TRP A 20 14.92 19.15 -2.19
C TRP A 20 13.70 19.63 -2.98
N GLN A 21 13.65 20.90 -3.36
CA GLN A 21 12.56 21.45 -4.18
C GLN A 21 12.44 20.73 -5.54
N LYS A 22 13.58 20.46 -6.19
CA LYS A 22 13.60 19.68 -7.44
C LYS A 22 13.10 18.24 -7.24
N ALA A 23 13.52 17.58 -6.16
CA ALA A 23 13.08 16.23 -5.82
C ALA A 23 11.57 16.15 -5.52
N LEU A 24 11.02 17.14 -4.83
CA LEU A 24 9.58 17.25 -4.59
C LEU A 24 8.78 17.38 -5.88
N LYS A 25 9.26 18.18 -6.83
CA LYS A 25 8.57 18.39 -8.12
C LYS A 25 8.54 17.14 -9.00
N HIS A 26 9.66 16.41 -9.08
CA HIS A 26 9.82 15.34 -10.08
C HIS A 26 9.75 13.92 -9.53
N ASN A 27 10.17 13.71 -8.28
CA ASN A 27 10.39 12.37 -7.73
C ASN A 27 9.43 12.00 -6.59
N LYS A 28 8.58 12.95 -6.13
CA LYS A 28 7.59 12.67 -5.09
C LYS A 28 6.60 11.61 -5.58
N PRO A 29 6.36 10.53 -4.81
CA PRO A 29 5.30 9.58 -5.12
C PRO A 29 3.94 10.30 -5.18
N LYS A 30 3.21 10.11 -6.27
CA LYS A 30 1.85 10.63 -6.41
C LYS A 30 0.88 9.75 -5.63
N GLU A 31 0.06 10.37 -4.78
CA GLU A 31 -1.04 9.69 -4.12
C GLU A 31 -2.10 9.31 -5.18
N LYS A 32 -2.39 8.00 -5.26
CA LYS A 32 -3.36 7.46 -6.23
C LYS A 32 -4.72 7.34 -5.56
N LYS A 33 -5.73 8.06 -6.08
CA LYS A 33 -7.12 7.94 -5.63
C LYS A 33 -7.77 6.61 -6.06
N PHE A 34 -7.36 6.06 -7.20
CA PHE A 34 -7.95 4.87 -7.81
C PHE A 34 -6.89 3.89 -8.34
N GLY A 35 -7.34 2.68 -8.69
CA GLY A 35 -6.50 1.61 -9.24
C GLY A 35 -5.93 0.67 -8.17
N ILE A 36 -5.13 -0.31 -8.62
CA ILE A 36 -4.59 -1.38 -7.76
C ILE A 36 -3.68 -0.81 -6.67
N GLY A 37 -2.90 0.22 -6.98
CA GLY A 37 -1.97 0.85 -6.04
C GLY A 37 -2.61 1.65 -4.90
N SER A 38 -3.92 1.95 -4.98
CA SER A 38 -4.63 2.60 -3.87
C SER A 38 -5.17 1.61 -2.83
N ARG A 39 -5.24 0.33 -3.18
CA ARG A 39 -5.85 -0.73 -2.34
C ARG A 39 -4.78 -1.67 -1.82
N LYS A 40 -4.31 -1.41 -0.61
CA LYS A 40 -3.33 -2.24 0.08
C LYS A 40 -4.05 -3.18 1.04
N CYS A 41 -3.67 -4.47 1.05
CA CYS A 41 -4.14 -5.40 2.07
C CYS A 41 -3.69 -4.95 3.46
N GLY A 42 -4.62 -4.84 4.42
CA GLY A 42 -4.32 -4.42 5.79
C GLY A 42 -3.34 -5.36 6.52
N ARG A 43 -3.34 -6.66 6.19
CA ARG A 43 -2.49 -7.67 6.85
C ARG A 43 -1.13 -7.85 6.18
N CYS A 44 -1.11 -8.19 4.89
CA CYS A 44 0.15 -8.54 4.19
C CYS A 44 0.74 -7.39 3.38
N GLY A 45 0.04 -6.27 3.25
CA GLY A 45 0.54 -5.11 2.51
C GLY A 45 0.67 -5.29 1.00
N ARG A 46 0.20 -6.42 0.42
CA ARG A 46 0.17 -6.62 -1.03
C ARG A 46 -0.96 -5.82 -1.67
N TYR A 47 -0.73 -5.36 -2.90
CA TYR A 47 -1.73 -4.66 -3.71
C TYR A 47 -2.58 -5.61 -4.58
N GLY A 48 -2.03 -6.77 -4.94
CA GLY A 48 -2.71 -7.74 -5.79
C GLY A 48 -3.81 -8.53 -5.08
N ALA A 49 -4.79 -9.00 -5.85
CA ALA A 49 -5.83 -9.93 -5.41
C ALA A 49 -6.63 -9.45 -4.18
N HIS A 50 -6.94 -8.16 -4.14
CA HIS A 50 -7.72 -7.54 -3.07
C HIS A 50 -9.21 -7.84 -3.20
N ILE A 51 -9.86 -8.24 -2.11
CA ILE A 51 -11.31 -8.45 -2.06
C ILE A 51 -11.96 -7.07 -1.89
N GLN A 52 -12.71 -6.64 -2.90
CA GLN A 52 -13.32 -5.30 -2.94
C GLN A 52 -14.72 -5.27 -2.35
N LYS A 53 -15.36 -6.45 -2.17
CA LYS A 53 -16.70 -6.57 -1.61
C LYS A 53 -16.66 -6.44 -0.09
N TYR A 54 -17.76 -5.93 0.47
CA TYR A 54 -18.02 -5.85 1.91
C TYR A 54 -17.01 -5.04 2.73
N GLY A 55 -16.18 -4.19 2.09
CA GLY A 55 -15.24 -3.32 2.80
C GLY A 55 -14.14 -4.05 3.59
N LEU A 56 -13.88 -5.33 3.30
CA LEU A 56 -12.99 -6.17 4.11
C LEU A 56 -11.53 -5.68 4.15
N GLY A 57 -11.05 -5.01 3.11
CA GLY A 57 -9.67 -4.48 3.09
C GLY A 57 -8.57 -5.55 3.08
N LEU A 58 -8.88 -6.78 2.66
CA LEU A 58 -7.97 -7.92 2.69
C LEU A 58 -7.70 -8.50 1.30
N CYS A 59 -6.53 -9.11 1.11
CA CYS A 59 -6.26 -9.93 -0.06
C CYS A 59 -6.86 -11.33 0.11
N ARG A 60 -7.07 -12.04 -1.01
CA ARG A 60 -7.65 -13.39 -1.01
C ARG A 60 -6.94 -14.41 -0.11
N GLN A 61 -5.62 -14.27 0.05
CA GLN A 61 -4.82 -15.19 0.87
C GLN A 61 -5.09 -14.93 2.36
N CYS A 62 -4.96 -13.68 2.79
CA CYS A 62 -5.23 -13.29 4.18
C CYS A 62 -6.70 -13.52 4.56
N PHE A 63 -7.63 -13.33 3.62
CA PHE A 63 -9.04 -13.62 3.89
C PHE A 63 -9.26 -15.09 4.21
N ARG A 64 -8.66 -16.03 3.47
CA ARG A 64 -8.81 -17.48 3.74
C ARG A 64 -8.32 -17.88 5.12
N GLU A 65 -7.28 -17.21 5.63
CA GLU A 65 -6.75 -17.47 6.98
C GLU A 65 -7.63 -16.90 8.11
N ILE A 66 -8.42 -15.86 7.81
CA ILE A 66 -9.20 -15.12 8.81
C ILE A 66 -10.70 -15.40 8.69
N ALA A 67 -11.14 -16.01 7.58
CA ALA A 67 -12.54 -16.26 7.27
C ALA A 67 -13.28 -16.95 8.42
N GLU A 68 -12.72 -18.02 8.97
CA GLU A 68 -13.30 -18.76 10.10
C GLU A 68 -13.41 -17.90 11.35
N LYS A 69 -12.39 -17.09 11.66
CA LYS A 69 -12.38 -16.19 12.83
C LYS A 69 -13.37 -15.04 12.71
N VAL A 70 -13.65 -14.60 11.49
CA VAL A 70 -14.67 -13.57 11.21
C VAL A 70 -16.07 -14.15 11.24
N GLY A 71 -16.21 -15.49 11.25
CA GLY A 71 -17.49 -16.19 11.30
C GLY A 71 -18.02 -16.61 9.92
N PHE A 72 -17.21 -16.56 8.87
CA PHE A 72 -17.58 -17.18 7.59
C PHE A 72 -17.57 -18.69 7.75
N LYS A 73 -18.70 -19.32 7.45
CA LYS A 73 -18.85 -20.78 7.42
C LYS A 73 -18.96 -21.26 5.98
N LYS A 74 -18.30 -22.38 5.68
CA LYS A 74 -18.43 -23.07 4.40
C LYS A 74 -19.62 -24.03 4.48
N TYR A 75 -20.72 -23.70 3.81
CA TYR A 75 -21.94 -24.52 3.81
C TYR A 75 -21.99 -25.57 2.69
N ARG A 76 -21.06 -25.50 1.73
CA ARG A 76 -20.90 -26.44 0.62
C ARG A 76 -19.42 -26.57 0.27
#